data_AF-A0A131YVX8-F1
#
_entry.id   AF-A0A131YVX8-F1
#
_cell.length_a   1.000
_cell.length_b   1.000
_cell.length_c   1.000
_cell.angle_alpha   90.00
_cell.angle_beta   90.00
_cell.angle_gamma   90.00
#
_symmetry.space_group_name_H-M   'P 1'
#
loop_
_entity.id
_entity.type
_entity.pdbx_description
1 polymer ?
#
loop_
_entity_poly.entity_id
_entity_poly.type
_entity_poly.pdbx_seq_one_letter_code
_entity_poly.pdbx_strand_id
1 'polypeptide(L)'
;MCAVARAKYRGMFMLNFVWKARRKDKDASSSGGSGQEEPKMYLESTVLECTIPESRLRDLVDLPEGLDYNEWLASHTLAFFDHINLLYGTVSEFCTMSGCPDMTGPGNRQYLWFDEKGKKCKVAAPQYIDYVMTFTQKTVNDESLFPTKFEREFPSSFESLVKKIHGLLLHVLAHLYHAHFREMVLLQLHGHLHSIFAHFTLFNTRFNLVDPKDAAVLQDLAVALGLCPPAESANGSPAASSSTPSSSAVAAGGSTDEDSAAAEVPACTAAPMDVSLSPSVTQRSVVTSGIEATPVSMAATTAGSVVPAQ
;
A
#
# COMPACT_ATOMS: atom_id res chain seq x y z
N MET A 1 -11.06 5.64 -20.88
CA MET A 1 -11.40 6.78 -20.01
C MET A 1 -10.74 6.54 -18.66
N CYS A 2 -9.59 7.16 -18.39
CA CYS A 2 -9.06 7.52 -17.06
C CYS A 2 -7.61 7.98 -17.23
N ALA A 3 -7.42 9.23 -17.67
CA ALA A 3 -6.14 9.90 -17.46
C ALA A 3 -6.11 10.32 -15.99
N VAL A 4 -5.37 9.58 -15.15
CA VAL A 4 -5.13 9.96 -13.75
C VAL A 4 -4.34 11.27 -13.77
N ALA A 5 -5.05 12.37 -13.55
CA ALA A 5 -4.45 13.69 -13.42
C ALA A 5 -3.59 13.72 -12.14
N ARG A 6 -2.28 13.55 -12.29
CA ARG A 6 -1.32 13.79 -11.19
C ARG A 6 -1.33 15.28 -10.85
N ALA A 7 -1.85 15.63 -9.68
CA ALA A 7 -1.65 16.95 -9.09
C ALA A 7 -0.15 17.13 -8.78
N LYS A 8 0.49 18.16 -9.35
CA LYS A 8 1.88 18.51 -9.05
C LYS A 8 1.97 19.10 -7.64
N TYR A 9 2.26 18.27 -6.63
CA TYR A 9 2.68 18.76 -5.32
C TYR A 9 4.12 19.24 -5.38
N ARG A 10 4.33 20.57 -5.30
CA ARG A 10 5.64 21.18 -5.01
C ARG A 10 5.80 21.27 -3.50
N GLY A 11 6.20 20.17 -2.86
CA GLY A 11 6.63 20.19 -1.45
C GLY A 11 8.02 20.81 -1.33
N MET A 12 8.10 22.04 -0.83
CA MET A 12 9.34 22.73 -0.50
C MET A 12 9.84 22.23 0.86
N PHE A 13 10.77 21.27 0.90
CA PHE A 13 11.53 20.93 2.10
C PHE A 13 12.89 21.64 2.08
N MET A 14 13.01 22.70 2.86
CA MET A 14 14.30 23.34 3.18
C MET A 14 14.91 22.62 4.39
N LEU A 15 15.86 21.73 4.15
CA LEU A 15 16.66 21.10 5.19
C LEU A 15 17.89 21.97 5.50
N ASN A 16 17.89 22.59 6.68
CA ASN A 16 19.12 23.12 7.28
C ASN A 16 19.92 21.97 7.87
N PHE A 17 21.05 21.66 7.25
CA PHE A 17 22.04 20.71 7.77
C PHE A 17 22.94 21.41 8.80
N VAL A 18 22.82 21.02 10.08
CA VAL A 18 23.92 21.13 11.03
C VAL A 18 24.27 19.73 11.49
N TRP A 19 25.31 19.17 10.87
CA TRP A 19 25.94 17.94 11.32
C TRP A 19 26.76 18.25 12.58
N LYS A 20 26.46 17.56 13.68
CA LYS A 20 27.42 17.44 14.79
C LYS A 20 27.53 15.98 15.18
N ALA A 21 28.65 15.38 14.78
CA ALA A 21 29.05 14.04 15.17
C ALA A 21 29.17 13.95 16.70
N ARG A 22 28.51 12.96 17.32
CA ARG A 22 28.75 12.60 18.71
C ARG A 22 29.19 11.14 18.80
N ARG A 23 30.33 10.96 19.46
CA ARG A 23 31.01 9.69 19.70
C ARG A 23 30.21 8.80 20.64
N LYS A 24 30.40 7.50 20.40
CA LYS A 24 29.87 6.33 21.09
C LYS A 24 30.54 6.14 22.43
N ASP A 25 29.76 6.01 23.49
CA ASP A 25 30.15 5.32 24.71
C ASP A 25 29.15 4.19 24.98
N LYS A 26 29.72 3.05 25.33
CA LYS A 26 29.12 1.73 25.48
C LYS A 26 29.11 1.44 26.98
N ASP A 27 27.95 1.18 27.55
CA ASP A 27 27.86 0.42 28.79
C ASP A 27 26.67 -0.52 28.75
N ALA A 28 26.96 -1.75 29.17
CA ALA A 28 26.06 -2.88 29.23
C ALA A 28 25.51 -3.01 30.65
N SER A 29 24.20 -3.20 30.76
CA SER A 29 23.60 -3.81 31.95
C SER A 29 22.48 -4.76 31.52
N SER A 30 22.81 -6.04 31.58
CA SER A 30 21.87 -7.15 31.47
C SER A 30 20.92 -7.15 32.67
N SER A 31 19.62 -7.20 32.44
CA SER A 31 18.66 -7.71 33.43
C SER A 31 17.49 -8.35 32.69
N GLY A 32 17.28 -9.65 32.93
CA GLY A 32 16.16 -10.41 32.43
C GLY A 32 14.88 -10.06 33.18
N GLY A 33 13.77 -9.97 32.46
CA GLY A 33 12.43 -9.82 32.97
C GLY A 33 11.45 -10.50 32.02
N SER A 34 10.53 -11.28 32.57
CA SER A 34 9.41 -11.94 31.91
C SER A 34 8.78 -11.08 30.81
N GLY A 35 8.61 -11.63 29.61
CA GLY A 35 8.01 -10.94 28.47
C GLY A 35 6.54 -10.58 28.74
N GLN A 36 6.32 -9.43 29.36
CA GLN A 36 5.06 -8.72 29.22
C GLN A 36 5.13 -7.98 27.89
N GLU A 37 4.38 -8.46 26.89
CA GLU A 37 4.14 -7.68 25.69
C GLU A 37 3.50 -6.36 26.11
N GLU A 38 4.11 -5.25 25.68
CA GLU A 38 3.58 -3.91 25.95
C GLU A 38 2.14 -3.81 25.41
N PRO A 39 1.18 -3.26 26.18
CA PRO A 39 -0.22 -3.21 25.77
C PRO A 39 -0.37 -2.44 24.46
N LYS A 40 -0.95 -3.11 23.46
CA LYS A 40 -1.19 -2.54 22.13
C LYS A 40 -2.41 -1.62 22.16
N MET A 41 -2.16 -0.32 22.36
CA MET A 41 -3.21 0.71 22.45
C MET A 41 -4.19 0.70 21.27
N TYR A 42 -3.72 0.34 20.07
CA TYR A 42 -4.55 0.27 18.86
C TYR A 42 -5.55 -0.89 18.82
N LEU A 43 -5.52 -1.79 19.80
CA LEU A 43 -6.52 -2.86 19.95
C LEU A 43 -7.61 -2.53 20.98
N GLU A 44 -7.54 -1.37 21.63
CA GLU A 44 -8.55 -0.96 22.60
C GLU A 44 -9.89 -0.64 21.91
N SER A 45 -10.99 -1.21 22.41
CA SER A 45 -12.31 -1.08 21.79
C SER A 45 -12.81 0.36 21.67
N THR A 46 -12.28 1.29 22.47
CA THR A 46 -12.64 2.72 22.45
C THR A 46 -12.07 3.46 21.25
N VAL A 47 -11.04 2.92 20.60
CA VAL A 47 -10.32 3.55 19.49
C VAL A 47 -10.28 2.64 18.25
N LEU A 48 -10.95 1.49 18.28
CA LEU A 48 -10.97 0.52 17.17
C LEU A 48 -11.94 0.90 16.04
N GLU A 49 -12.44 2.14 16.03
CA GLU A 49 -13.33 2.60 14.96
C GLU A 49 -12.58 2.81 13.64
N CYS A 50 -13.32 2.61 12.53
CA CYS A 50 -12.82 2.80 11.17
C CYS A 50 -13.78 3.73 10.42
N THR A 51 -13.24 4.74 9.71
CA THR A 51 -14.08 5.71 9.00
C THR A 51 -14.82 5.12 7.80
N ILE A 52 -14.31 4.02 7.22
CA ILE A 52 -14.92 3.35 6.08
C ILE A 52 -15.26 1.91 6.47
N PRO A 53 -16.51 1.45 6.25
CA PRO A 53 -16.88 0.07 6.54
C PRO A 53 -16.14 -0.89 5.61
N GLU A 54 -15.75 -2.03 6.17
CA GLU A 54 -14.98 -3.07 5.47
C GLU A 54 -15.62 -3.54 4.16
N SER A 55 -16.95 -3.73 4.14
CA SER A 55 -17.67 -4.20 2.95
C SER A 55 -17.41 -3.32 1.73
N ARG A 56 -17.35 -2.00 1.92
CA ARG A 56 -17.04 -1.05 0.84
C ARG A 56 -15.59 -1.12 0.40
N LEU A 57 -14.67 -1.42 1.32
CA LEU A 57 -13.25 -1.57 0.98
C LEU A 57 -13.00 -2.81 0.13
N ARG A 58 -13.73 -3.91 0.37
CA ARG A 58 -13.64 -5.13 -0.47
C ARG A 58 -14.04 -4.85 -1.92
N ASP A 59 -15.13 -4.11 -2.13
CA ASP A 59 -15.56 -3.74 -3.48
C ASP A 59 -14.55 -2.83 -4.20
N LEU A 60 -13.78 -2.03 -3.46
CA LEU A 60 -12.82 -1.07 -4.00
C LEU A 60 -11.51 -1.72 -4.47
N VAL A 61 -11.13 -2.88 -3.93
CA VAL A 61 -9.83 -3.51 -4.25
C VAL A 61 -9.87 -4.43 -5.47
N ASP A 62 -11.07 -4.84 -5.90
CA ASP A 62 -11.21 -5.75 -7.03
C ASP A 62 -10.85 -5.08 -8.36
N LEU A 63 -10.07 -5.80 -9.17
CA LEU A 63 -9.66 -5.34 -10.51
C LEU A 63 -10.91 -5.27 -11.41
N PRO A 64 -11.28 -4.10 -11.94
CA PRO A 64 -12.40 -3.97 -12.86
C PRO A 64 -12.15 -4.72 -14.17
N GLU A 65 -13.22 -5.27 -14.77
CA GLU A 65 -13.14 -5.96 -16.05
C GLU A 65 -12.61 -5.04 -17.15
N GLY A 66 -11.60 -5.51 -17.89
CA GLY A 66 -10.98 -4.77 -18.99
C GLY A 66 -9.96 -3.71 -18.59
N LEU A 67 -9.68 -3.52 -17.29
CA LEU A 67 -8.59 -2.67 -16.83
C LEU A 67 -7.27 -3.45 -16.80
N ASP A 68 -6.16 -2.80 -17.17
CA ASP A 68 -4.85 -3.42 -17.10
C ASP A 68 -4.41 -3.67 -15.64
N TYR A 69 -3.80 -4.82 -15.41
CA TYR A 69 -3.36 -5.26 -14.09
C TYR A 69 -2.29 -4.32 -13.50
N ASN A 70 -1.30 -3.93 -14.30
CA ASN A 70 -0.22 -3.07 -13.83
C ASN A 70 -0.70 -1.62 -13.63
N GLU A 71 -1.62 -1.13 -14.46
CA GLU A 71 -2.30 0.16 -14.23
C GLU A 71 -3.06 0.16 -12.91
N TRP A 72 -3.76 -0.93 -12.59
CA TRP A 72 -4.48 -1.06 -11.32
C TRP A 72 -3.52 -1.05 -10.12
N LEU A 73 -2.46 -1.85 -10.17
CA LEU A 73 -1.40 -1.84 -9.16
C LEU A 73 -0.78 -0.44 -9.01
N ALA A 74 -0.47 0.23 -10.11
CA ALA A 74 0.14 1.56 -10.12
C ALA A 74 -0.77 2.60 -9.44
N SER A 75 -2.06 2.61 -9.80
CA SER A 75 -3.04 3.55 -9.26
C SER A 75 -3.18 3.43 -7.73
N HIS A 76 -3.24 2.21 -7.22
CA HIS A 76 -3.33 1.94 -5.78
C HIS A 76 -2.02 2.23 -5.06
N THR A 77 -0.87 1.86 -5.64
CA THR A 77 0.45 2.16 -5.08
C THR A 77 0.63 3.66 -4.85
N LEU A 78 0.24 4.48 -5.83
CA LEU A 78 0.27 5.94 -5.74
C LEU A 78 -0.63 6.46 -4.61
N ALA A 79 -1.88 5.97 -4.55
CA ALA A 79 -2.83 6.38 -3.52
C ALA A 79 -2.35 6.01 -2.11
N PHE A 80 -1.82 4.80 -1.91
CA PHE A 80 -1.27 4.39 -0.61
C PHE A 80 -0.06 5.22 -0.21
N PHE A 81 0.86 5.48 -1.14
CA PHE A 81 2.01 6.34 -0.89
C PHE A 81 1.55 7.73 -0.41
N ASP A 82 0.63 8.37 -1.12
CA ASP A 82 0.14 9.71 -0.78
C ASP A 82 -0.56 9.72 0.59
N HIS A 83 -1.43 8.75 0.86
CA HIS A 83 -2.16 8.67 2.13
C HIS A 83 -1.25 8.38 3.33
N ILE A 84 -0.29 7.47 3.20
CA ILE A 84 0.65 7.14 4.28
C ILE A 84 1.63 8.30 4.52
N ASN A 85 2.10 8.95 3.45
CA ASN A 85 2.94 10.14 3.56
C ASN A 85 2.21 11.29 4.26
N LEU A 86 0.93 11.50 3.92
CA LEU A 86 0.09 12.49 4.59
C LEU A 86 -0.07 12.18 6.09
N LEU A 87 -0.41 10.94 6.45
CA LEU A 87 -0.54 10.52 7.85
C LEU A 87 0.77 10.73 8.63
N TYR A 88 1.89 10.25 8.10
CA TYR A 88 3.18 10.43 8.76
C TYR A 88 3.55 11.91 8.92
N GLY A 89 3.21 12.74 7.94
CA GLY A 89 3.40 14.19 8.01
C GLY A 89 2.79 14.82 9.28
N THR A 90 1.63 14.33 9.73
CA THR A 90 0.94 14.85 10.93
C THR A 90 1.65 14.56 12.25
N VAL A 91 2.50 13.52 12.29
CA VAL A 91 3.23 13.12 13.51
C VAL A 91 4.75 13.24 13.39
N SER A 92 5.23 13.73 12.26
CA SER A 92 6.65 13.79 11.93
C SER A 92 7.49 14.59 12.93
N GLU A 93 6.90 15.59 13.60
CA GLU A 93 7.57 16.36 14.65
C GLU A 93 7.79 15.57 15.95
N PHE A 94 6.97 14.57 16.23
CA PHE A 94 7.09 13.70 17.40
C PHE A 94 8.04 12.52 17.13
N CYS A 95 8.19 12.13 15.86
CA CYS A 95 9.12 11.09 15.41
C CYS A 95 10.56 11.64 15.36
N THR A 96 11.25 11.63 16.50
CA THR A 96 12.61 12.20 16.64
C THR A 96 13.68 11.13 16.74
N MET A 97 14.94 11.50 16.44
CA MET A 97 16.09 10.58 16.59
C MET A 97 16.30 10.12 18.04
N SER A 98 15.87 10.93 19.02
CA SER A 98 15.92 10.58 20.45
C SER A 98 14.77 9.70 20.90
N GLY A 99 13.56 9.91 20.37
CA GLY A 99 12.38 9.10 20.70
C GLY A 99 12.37 7.76 19.98
N CYS A 100 12.83 7.75 18.73
CA CYS A 100 12.83 6.58 17.85
C CYS A 100 14.24 6.35 17.25
N PRO A 101 15.24 5.98 18.09
CA PRO A 101 16.63 5.83 17.67
C PRO A 101 16.85 4.67 16.69
N ASP A 102 15.89 3.74 16.62
CA ASP A 102 15.87 2.62 15.68
C ASP A 102 14.49 2.52 15.02
N MET A 103 14.45 2.18 13.73
CA MET A 103 13.19 1.87 13.04
C MET A 103 12.62 0.54 13.54
N THR A 104 11.57 0.61 14.37
CA THR A 104 10.96 -0.53 15.05
C THR A 104 9.44 -0.55 14.85
N GLY A 105 8.88 -1.75 14.81
CA GLY A 105 7.44 -2.01 14.78
C GLY A 105 6.99 -2.94 15.92
N PRO A 106 5.70 -3.34 15.93
CA PRO A 106 5.13 -4.16 17.00
C PRO A 106 5.93 -5.44 17.24
N GLY A 107 6.01 -5.87 18.50
CA GLY A 107 6.84 -7.02 18.90
C GLY A 107 8.35 -6.72 18.87
N ASN A 108 8.75 -5.44 18.95
CA ASN A 108 10.13 -4.97 18.86
C ASN A 108 10.86 -5.44 17.58
N ARG A 109 10.11 -5.60 16.48
CA ARG A 109 10.69 -5.98 15.19
C ARG A 109 11.47 -4.81 14.61
N GLN A 110 12.77 -4.99 14.43
CA GLN A 110 13.65 -3.97 13.86
C GLN A 110 13.68 -4.06 12.33
N TYR A 111 13.46 -2.92 11.66
CA TYR A 111 13.56 -2.78 10.20
C TYR A 111 14.91 -2.17 9.82
N LEU A 112 15.58 -2.77 8.84
CA LEU A 112 16.90 -2.34 8.36
C LEU A 112 16.79 -1.74 6.96
N TRP A 113 17.55 -0.68 6.70
CA TRP A 113 17.63 -0.08 5.37
C TRP A 113 18.76 -0.71 4.57
N PHE A 114 18.61 -0.79 3.26
CA PHE A 114 19.66 -1.21 2.35
C PHE A 114 20.18 0.02 1.62
N ASP A 115 21.46 0.33 1.81
CA ASP A 115 22.09 1.43 1.08
C ASP A 115 22.21 1.12 -0.43
N GLU A 116 22.62 2.12 -1.21
CA GLU A 116 22.84 1.99 -2.66
C GLU A 116 23.91 0.94 -3.01
N LYS A 117 24.76 0.56 -2.05
CA LYS A 117 25.79 -0.47 -2.18
C LYS A 117 25.31 -1.86 -1.75
N GLY A 118 24.03 -2.00 -1.38
CA GLY A 118 23.41 -3.23 -0.92
C GLY A 118 23.72 -3.61 0.54
N LYS A 119 24.38 -2.74 1.31
CA LYS A 119 24.72 -2.98 2.71
C LYS A 119 23.54 -2.65 3.62
N LYS A 120 23.21 -3.57 4.52
CA LYS A 120 22.23 -3.35 5.60
C LYS A 120 22.78 -2.32 6.60
N CYS A 121 22.03 -1.25 6.84
CA CYS A 121 22.34 -0.24 7.84
C CYS A 121 21.18 -0.06 8.83
N LYS A 122 21.55 0.18 10.10
CA LYS A 122 20.63 0.64 11.13
C LYS A 122 20.56 2.16 11.05
N VAL A 123 19.35 2.67 11.02
CA VAL A 123 19.05 4.10 11.02
C VAL A 123 17.86 4.34 11.95
N ALA A 124 17.80 5.54 12.50
CA ALA A 124 16.68 5.97 13.30
C ALA A 124 15.38 6.01 12.47
N ALA A 125 14.24 5.83 13.13
CA ALA A 125 12.95 5.74 12.45
C ALA A 125 12.65 6.94 11.53
N PRO A 126 12.80 8.21 11.96
CA PRO A 126 12.54 9.34 11.06
C PRO A 126 13.47 9.37 9.83
N GLN A 127 14.72 8.93 9.98
CA GLN A 127 15.66 8.84 8.85
C GLN A 127 15.29 7.68 7.91
N TYR A 128 14.85 6.54 8.46
CA TYR A 128 14.36 5.41 7.68
C TYR A 128 13.14 5.82 6.83
N ILE A 129 12.18 6.50 7.45
CA ILE A 129 10.95 6.93 6.80
C ILE A 129 11.26 7.94 5.69
N ASP A 130 12.18 8.89 5.92
CA ASP A 130 12.66 9.80 4.86
C ASP A 130 13.24 9.04 3.65
N TYR A 131 14.03 7.99 3.89
CA TYR A 131 14.54 7.14 2.81
C TYR A 131 13.44 6.39 2.07
N VAL A 132 12.45 5.84 2.78
CA VAL A 132 11.28 5.18 2.18
C VAL A 132 10.48 6.15 1.32
N MET A 133 10.15 7.33 1.84
CA MET A 133 9.36 8.33 1.13
C MET A 133 10.11 8.85 -0.09
N THR A 134 11.40 9.16 0.06
CA THR A 134 12.25 9.63 -1.04
C THR A 134 12.43 8.56 -2.11
N PHE A 135 12.68 7.30 -1.74
CA PHE A 135 12.79 6.19 -2.67
C PHE A 135 11.48 6.00 -3.45
N THR A 136 10.35 5.95 -2.75
CA THR A 136 9.04 5.74 -3.36
C THR A 136 8.70 6.89 -4.30
N GLN A 137 8.87 8.13 -3.86
CA GLN A 137 8.62 9.32 -4.68
C GLN A 137 9.45 9.35 -5.96
N LYS A 138 10.75 9.04 -5.87
CA LYS A 138 11.64 8.95 -7.05
C LYS A 138 11.16 7.86 -8.01
N THR A 139 10.78 6.71 -7.46
CA THR A 139 10.34 5.54 -8.23
C THR A 139 9.03 5.82 -8.97
N VAL A 140 8.02 6.37 -8.30
CA VAL A 140 6.69 6.61 -8.92
C VAL A 140 6.70 7.77 -9.93
N ASN A 141 7.69 8.66 -9.85
CA ASN A 141 7.90 9.76 -10.79
C ASN A 141 8.75 9.38 -12.01
N ASP A 142 9.40 8.22 -11.98
CA ASP A 142 10.19 7.74 -13.11
C ASP A 142 9.27 7.19 -14.20
N GLU A 143 9.19 7.87 -15.34
CA GLU A 143 8.34 7.46 -16.47
C GLU A 143 8.75 6.12 -17.12
N SER A 144 9.95 5.61 -16.83
CA SER A 144 10.37 4.28 -17.28
C SER A 144 9.82 3.15 -16.40
N LEU A 145 9.44 3.48 -15.15
CA LEU A 145 8.89 2.53 -14.18
C LEU A 145 7.38 2.68 -14.02
N PHE A 146 6.89 3.93 -14.04
CA PHE A 146 5.48 4.31 -13.98
C PHE A 146 5.13 5.15 -15.22
N PRO A 147 4.88 4.51 -16.38
CA PRO A 147 4.52 5.20 -17.60
C PRO A 147 3.26 6.05 -17.44
N THR A 148 3.26 7.24 -18.04
CA THR A 148 2.13 8.19 -18.04
C THR A 148 1.45 8.32 -19.41
N LYS A 149 2.05 7.71 -20.44
CA LYS A 149 1.59 7.76 -21.83
C LYS A 149 1.14 6.38 -22.25
N PHE A 150 -0.01 6.30 -22.93
CA PHE A 150 -0.61 5.05 -23.40
C PHE A 150 0.27 4.21 -24.34
N GLU A 151 1.31 4.81 -24.94
CA GLU A 151 2.23 4.14 -25.86
C GLU A 151 3.39 3.41 -25.14
N ARG A 152 3.52 3.58 -23.83
CA ARG A 152 4.60 2.98 -23.04
C ARG A 152 4.04 1.93 -22.10
N GLU A 153 4.57 0.73 -22.21
CA GLU A 153 4.21 -0.40 -21.36
C GLU A 153 5.01 -0.38 -20.04
N PHE A 154 4.46 -1.02 -19.01
CA PHE A 154 5.16 -1.23 -17.75
C PHE A 154 6.36 -2.19 -17.94
N PRO A 155 7.46 -2.01 -17.19
CA PRO A 155 8.58 -2.93 -17.25
C PRO A 155 8.18 -4.31 -16.73
N SER A 156 8.82 -5.37 -17.24
CA SER A 156 8.56 -6.76 -16.79
C SER A 156 8.84 -7.00 -15.30
N SER A 157 9.66 -6.16 -14.67
CA SER A 157 9.95 -6.18 -13.23
C SER A 157 9.01 -5.32 -12.38
N PHE A 158 7.94 -4.75 -12.96
CA PHE A 158 7.08 -3.79 -12.29
C PHE A 158 6.43 -4.35 -11.01
N GLU A 159 5.87 -5.56 -11.06
CA GLU A 159 5.25 -6.16 -9.87
C GLU A 159 6.26 -6.35 -8.72
N SER A 160 7.50 -6.71 -9.03
CA SER A 160 8.57 -6.82 -8.02
C SER A 160 8.90 -5.48 -7.38
N LEU A 161 8.82 -4.40 -8.17
CA LEU A 161 8.99 -3.04 -7.69
C LEU A 161 7.82 -2.61 -6.79
N VAL A 162 6.58 -2.90 -7.19
CA VAL A 162 5.37 -2.65 -6.39
C VAL A 162 5.43 -3.39 -5.05
N LYS A 163 5.79 -4.68 -5.07
CA LYS A 163 6.03 -5.49 -3.86
C LYS A 163 7.04 -4.84 -2.92
N LYS A 164 8.15 -4.34 -3.47
CA LYS A 164 9.16 -3.61 -2.69
C LYS A 164 8.59 -2.33 -2.06
N ILE A 165 7.85 -1.52 -2.83
CA ILE A 165 7.22 -0.29 -2.32
C ILE A 165 6.24 -0.63 -1.20
N HIS A 166 5.35 -1.60 -1.41
CA HIS A 166 4.35 -1.99 -0.43
C HIS A 166 4.98 -2.52 0.87
N GLY A 167 6.03 -3.35 0.79
CA GLY A 167 6.77 -3.77 1.99
C GLY A 167 7.35 -2.59 2.78
N LEU A 168 7.94 -1.60 2.09
CA LEU A 168 8.47 -0.41 2.74
C LEU A 168 7.37 0.46 3.37
N LEU A 169 6.23 0.63 2.68
CA LEU A 169 5.08 1.38 3.21
C LEU A 169 4.47 0.68 4.44
N LEU A 170 4.45 -0.66 4.47
CA LEU A 170 4.03 -1.42 5.65
C LEU A 170 4.94 -1.13 6.85
N HIS A 171 6.26 -0.99 6.67
CA HIS A 171 7.15 -0.64 7.77
C HIS A 171 6.77 0.72 8.39
N VAL A 172 6.39 1.70 7.57
CA VAL A 172 5.94 3.01 8.05
C VAL A 172 4.64 2.87 8.84
N LEU A 173 3.64 2.14 8.32
CA LEU A 173 2.39 1.88 9.03
C LEU A 173 2.63 1.17 10.36
N ALA A 174 3.44 0.11 10.38
CA ALA A 174 3.79 -0.62 11.58
C ALA A 174 4.45 0.29 12.63
N HIS A 175 5.34 1.18 12.21
CA HIS A 175 5.96 2.15 13.10
C HIS A 175 4.94 3.16 13.66
N LEU A 176 4.01 3.65 12.83
CA LEU A 176 2.94 4.55 13.28
C LEU A 176 2.08 3.91 14.37
N TYR A 177 1.66 2.66 14.20
CA TYR A 177 0.89 1.93 15.22
C TYR A 177 1.71 1.64 16.48
N HIS A 178 2.99 1.33 16.33
CA HIS A 178 3.83 0.96 17.46
C HIS A 178 4.26 2.15 18.31
N ALA A 179 4.76 3.22 17.68
CA ALA A 179 5.44 4.31 18.36
C ALA A 179 4.61 5.60 18.45
N HIS A 180 3.65 5.80 17.54
CA HIS A 180 2.95 7.08 17.38
C HIS A 180 1.42 6.99 17.43
N PHE A 181 0.88 5.85 17.88
CA PHE A 181 -0.57 5.67 17.91
C PHE A 181 -1.24 6.59 18.94
N ARG A 182 -0.55 6.91 20.03
CA ARG A 182 -1.03 7.87 21.02
C ARG A 182 -1.27 9.24 20.40
N GLU A 183 -0.32 9.73 19.61
CA GLU A 183 -0.42 11.00 18.88
C GLU A 183 -1.56 10.94 17.86
N MET A 184 -1.73 9.81 17.17
CA MET A 184 -2.85 9.59 16.23
C MET A 184 -4.22 9.68 16.92
N VAL A 185 -4.34 9.16 18.13
CA VAL A 185 -5.58 9.29 18.93
C VAL A 185 -5.78 10.74 19.39
N LEU A 186 -4.74 11.41 19.88
CA LEU A 186 -4.80 12.81 20.31
C LEU A 186 -5.23 13.76 19.19
N LEU A 187 -4.77 13.49 17.96
CA LEU A 187 -5.14 14.23 16.75
C LEU A 187 -6.50 13.80 16.16
N GLN A 188 -7.17 12.80 16.74
CA GLN A 188 -8.41 12.20 16.21
C GLN A 188 -8.26 11.65 14.78
N LEU A 189 -7.08 11.11 14.45
CA LEU A 189 -6.76 10.55 13.14
C LEU A 189 -6.73 9.00 13.12
N HIS A 190 -6.90 8.36 14.28
CA HIS A 190 -6.82 6.90 14.41
C HIS A 190 -7.81 6.16 13.47
N GLY A 191 -9.04 6.64 13.31
CA GLY A 191 -10.01 6.05 12.38
C GLY A 191 -9.59 6.12 10.90
N HIS A 192 -8.88 7.18 10.51
CA HIS A 192 -8.29 7.32 9.16
C HIS A 192 -7.11 6.36 8.98
N LEU A 193 -6.25 6.25 9.99
CA LEU A 193 -5.15 5.29 10.01
C LEU A 193 -5.67 3.84 9.87
N HIS A 194 -6.74 3.47 10.59
CA HIS A 194 -7.40 2.17 10.44
C HIS A 194 -7.97 1.96 9.04
N SER A 195 -8.57 2.99 8.44
CA SER A 195 -9.16 2.87 7.10
C SER A 195 -8.10 2.67 6.01
N ILE A 196 -6.98 3.40 6.11
CA ILE A 196 -5.84 3.24 5.21
C ILE A 196 -5.21 1.87 5.40
N PHE A 197 -5.02 1.42 6.65
CA PHE A 197 -4.49 0.08 6.95
C PHE A 197 -5.42 -1.04 6.45
N ALA A 198 -6.73 -0.90 6.62
CA ALA A 198 -7.70 -1.89 6.16
C ALA A 198 -7.69 -2.01 4.63
N HIS A 199 -7.75 -0.88 3.93
CA HIS A 199 -7.66 -0.84 2.48
C HIS A 199 -6.32 -1.43 1.98
N PHE A 200 -5.21 -1.03 2.62
CA PHE A 200 -3.88 -1.54 2.30
C PHE A 200 -3.81 -3.06 2.48
N THR A 201 -4.30 -3.58 3.60
CA THR A 201 -4.25 -5.03 3.91
C THR A 201 -5.08 -5.85 2.93
N LEU A 202 -6.30 -5.40 2.61
CA LEU A 202 -7.16 -6.07 1.64
C LEU A 202 -6.52 -6.10 0.24
N PHE A 203 -5.97 -4.97 -0.20
CA PHE A 203 -5.31 -4.88 -1.50
C PHE A 203 -4.06 -5.76 -1.58
N ASN A 204 -3.19 -5.71 -0.56
CA ASN A 204 -1.99 -6.55 -0.52
C ASN A 204 -2.31 -8.04 -0.46
N THR A 205 -3.39 -8.43 0.21
CA THR A 205 -3.85 -9.82 0.26
C THR A 205 -4.39 -10.26 -1.10
N ARG A 206 -5.18 -9.41 -1.76
CA ARG A 206 -5.78 -9.70 -3.08
C ARG A 206 -4.74 -9.97 -4.17
N PHE A 207 -3.64 -9.21 -4.15
CA PHE A 207 -2.60 -9.24 -5.19
C PHE A 207 -1.27 -9.84 -4.72
N ASN A 208 -1.24 -10.42 -3.51
CA ASN A 208 -0.06 -11.06 -2.91
C ASN A 208 1.20 -10.18 -2.97
N LEU A 209 1.08 -8.92 -2.54
CA LEU A 209 2.11 -7.88 -2.70
C LEU A 209 3.06 -7.78 -1.50
N VAL A 210 2.71 -8.38 -0.36
CA VAL A 210 3.52 -8.39 0.86
C VAL A 210 3.66 -9.83 1.35
N ASP A 211 4.87 -10.19 1.82
CA ASP A 211 5.11 -11.50 2.41
C ASP A 211 4.21 -11.68 3.65
N PRO A 212 3.47 -12.80 3.78
CA PRO A 212 2.65 -13.08 4.95
C PRO A 212 3.39 -12.93 6.29
N LYS A 213 4.69 -13.21 6.33
CA LYS A 213 5.53 -13.03 7.53
C LYS A 213 5.74 -11.56 7.90
N ASP A 214 5.76 -10.67 6.91
CA ASP A 214 5.87 -9.23 7.13
C ASP A 214 4.51 -8.66 7.51
N ALA A 215 3.43 -9.11 6.88
CA ALA A 215 2.06 -8.74 7.24
C ALA A 215 1.67 -9.19 8.66
N ALA A 216 2.23 -10.31 9.14
CA ALA A 216 1.91 -10.87 10.45
C ALA A 216 2.13 -9.92 11.64
N VAL A 217 2.96 -8.88 11.49
CA VAL A 217 3.27 -7.90 12.56
C VAL A 217 2.06 -7.07 13.02
N LEU A 218 1.02 -6.98 12.18
CA LEU A 218 -0.24 -6.29 12.47
C LEU A 218 -1.45 -7.24 12.29
N GLN A 219 -1.23 -8.55 12.38
CA GLN A 219 -2.27 -9.54 12.14
C GLN A 219 -3.40 -9.47 13.17
N ASP A 220 -3.06 -9.19 14.42
CA ASP A 220 -4.02 -8.96 15.49
C ASP A 220 -4.94 -7.77 15.21
N LEU A 221 -4.40 -6.67 14.69
CA LEU A 221 -5.19 -5.53 14.23
C LEU A 221 -6.06 -5.91 13.03
N ALA A 222 -5.53 -6.67 12.07
CA ALA A 222 -6.31 -7.13 10.92
C ALA A 222 -7.51 -8.00 11.33
N VAL A 223 -7.33 -8.87 12.33
CA VAL A 223 -8.41 -9.68 12.93
C VAL A 223 -9.39 -8.78 13.70
N ALA A 224 -8.89 -7.84 14.50
CA ALA A 224 -9.72 -6.94 15.30
C ALA A 224 -10.61 -6.04 14.41
N LEU A 225 -10.12 -5.65 13.23
CA LEU A 225 -10.88 -4.89 12.22
C LEU A 225 -11.75 -5.77 11.31
N GLY A 226 -11.80 -7.08 11.52
CA GLY A 226 -12.63 -8.03 10.76
C GLY A 226 -12.09 -8.42 9.38
N LEU A 227 -10.89 -7.96 9.00
CA LEU A 227 -10.31 -8.14 7.66
C LEU A 227 -9.97 -9.59 7.34
N CYS A 228 -9.55 -10.32 8.37
CA CYS A 228 -9.15 -11.72 8.30
C CYS A 228 -9.95 -12.53 9.32
N PRO A 229 -10.31 -13.79 9.03
CA PRO A 229 -10.84 -14.67 10.05
C PRO A 229 -9.82 -14.82 11.19
N PRO A 230 -10.28 -14.96 12.45
CA PRO A 230 -9.39 -15.30 13.55
C PRO A 230 -8.65 -16.58 13.19
N ALA A 231 -7.33 -16.63 13.38
CA ALA A 231 -6.56 -17.84 13.11
C ALA A 231 -7.12 -18.98 13.97
N GLU A 232 -7.89 -19.88 13.36
CA GLU A 232 -8.27 -21.13 13.98
C GLU A 232 -6.97 -21.86 14.33
N SER A 233 -6.77 -22.14 15.62
CA SER A 233 -5.70 -23.02 16.05
C SER A 233 -5.85 -24.33 15.29
N ALA A 234 -4.93 -24.62 14.38
CA ALA A 234 -4.76 -25.90 13.73
C ALA A 234 -4.39 -26.94 14.79
N ASN A 235 -5.38 -27.41 15.55
CA ASN A 235 -5.27 -28.59 16.40
C ASN A 235 -6.00 -29.71 15.66
N GLY A 236 -5.20 -30.52 14.96
CA GLY A 236 -5.69 -31.63 14.18
C GLY A 236 -6.36 -32.70 15.02
N SER A 237 -7.44 -33.25 14.49
CA SER A 237 -7.82 -34.66 14.67
C SER A 237 -8.75 -35.06 13.52
N PRO A 238 -8.30 -35.90 12.57
CA PRO A 238 -9.23 -36.71 11.81
C PRO A 238 -9.58 -37.90 12.69
N ALA A 239 -10.74 -37.83 13.36
CA ALA A 239 -11.32 -39.00 14.00
C ALA A 239 -11.76 -39.97 12.90
N ALA A 240 -11.05 -41.09 12.82
CA ALA A 240 -11.41 -42.24 12.02
C ALA A 240 -12.84 -42.70 12.34
N SER A 241 -13.65 -42.91 11.29
CA SER A 241 -14.74 -43.86 11.37
C SER A 241 -14.68 -44.78 10.15
N SER A 242 -14.39 -46.03 10.47
CA SER A 242 -14.37 -47.20 9.62
C SER A 242 -15.78 -47.56 9.14
N SER A 243 -15.94 -47.82 7.85
CA SER A 243 -16.92 -48.80 7.36
C SER A 243 -16.52 -49.31 5.98
N THR A 244 -15.91 -50.50 5.94
CA THR A 244 -15.98 -51.42 4.79
C THR A 244 -17.37 -52.06 4.77
N PRO A 245 -17.87 -52.52 3.61
CA PRO A 245 -17.62 -53.92 3.27
C PRO A 245 -17.34 -54.23 1.80
N SER A 246 -16.70 -55.39 1.65
CA SER A 246 -16.32 -56.22 0.50
C SER A 246 -17.22 -56.17 -0.74
N SER A 247 -16.63 -56.36 -1.93
CA SER A 247 -16.45 -57.71 -2.54
C SER A 247 -15.93 -57.63 -3.99
N SER A 248 -14.99 -58.53 -4.33
CA SER A 248 -14.76 -59.19 -5.64
C SER A 248 -14.48 -58.32 -6.88
N ALA A 249 -13.56 -58.64 -7.80
CA ALA A 249 -12.70 -59.79 -8.06
C ALA A 249 -11.74 -59.45 -9.23
N VAL A 250 -10.76 -60.36 -9.44
CA VAL A 250 -10.01 -60.71 -10.67
C VAL A 250 -9.16 -59.63 -11.38
N ALA A 251 -7.82 -59.75 -11.33
CA ALA A 251 -6.93 -60.40 -12.34
C ALA A 251 -6.68 -59.46 -13.55
N ALA A 252 -5.50 -59.28 -14.15
CA ALA A 252 -4.22 -59.99 -14.16
C ALA A 252 -3.17 -59.07 -14.84
N GLY A 253 -1.88 -59.37 -14.63
CA GLY A 253 -0.76 -59.07 -15.55
C GLY A 253 -0.39 -57.59 -15.69
N GLY A 254 0.84 -57.17 -15.89
CA GLY A 254 2.01 -57.82 -16.47
C GLY A 254 2.85 -56.68 -17.05
N SER A 255 4.14 -56.77 -16.80
CA SER A 255 5.24 -55.81 -16.98
C SER A 255 5.59 -55.42 -18.42
N THR A 256 6.64 -54.59 -18.52
CA THR A 256 7.55 -54.30 -19.66
C THR A 256 6.99 -53.32 -20.69
N ASP A 257 7.73 -52.44 -21.33
CA ASP A 257 9.06 -51.78 -21.31
C ASP A 257 9.15 -51.14 -22.73
N GLU A 258 10.15 -50.29 -22.98
CA GLU A 258 10.58 -49.83 -24.33
C GLU A 258 9.70 -48.75 -25.00
N ASP A 259 10.21 -47.77 -25.75
CA ASP A 259 11.56 -47.32 -26.11
C ASP A 259 11.43 -45.97 -26.89
N SER A 260 12.54 -45.22 -26.94
CA SER A 260 12.98 -44.30 -28.01
C SER A 260 12.19 -43.06 -28.47
N ALA A 261 12.84 -41.93 -28.19
CA ALA A 261 13.55 -41.07 -29.15
C ALA A 261 12.79 -40.11 -30.10
N ALA A 262 13.36 -38.89 -30.09
CA ALA A 262 13.65 -37.98 -31.20
C ALA A 262 12.53 -37.10 -31.81
N ALA A 263 12.72 -35.79 -31.55
CA ALA A 263 12.83 -34.70 -32.52
C ALA A 263 11.77 -34.56 -33.63
N GLU A 264 11.08 -33.43 -33.68
CA GLU A 264 11.37 -32.30 -34.59
C GLU A 264 10.24 -31.27 -34.57
N VAL A 265 10.64 -30.00 -34.66
CA VAL A 265 9.80 -28.85 -34.99
C VAL A 265 9.73 -28.75 -36.51
N PRO A 266 8.64 -28.25 -37.10
CA PRO A 266 8.86 -27.06 -37.93
C PRO A 266 7.77 -25.99 -37.80
N ALA A 267 8.22 -24.75 -37.94
CA ALA A 267 7.42 -23.58 -38.26
C ALA A 267 7.10 -23.53 -39.76
N CYS A 268 5.96 -22.93 -40.14
CA CYS A 268 5.78 -22.30 -41.46
C CYS A 268 4.62 -21.28 -41.48
N THR A 269 4.99 -20.00 -41.46
CA THR A 269 4.62 -18.90 -42.40
C THR A 269 3.28 -18.86 -43.16
N ALA A 270 2.59 -17.73 -42.95
CA ALA A 270 2.12 -16.70 -43.93
C ALA A 270 0.85 -16.88 -44.81
N ALA A 271 -0.20 -16.10 -44.44
CA ALA A 271 -1.01 -15.11 -45.21
C ALA A 271 -1.76 -15.52 -46.52
N PRO A 272 -2.59 -14.67 -47.16
CA PRO A 272 -3.34 -13.44 -46.75
C PRO A 272 -4.86 -13.54 -47.10
N MET A 273 -5.69 -12.53 -46.77
CA MET A 273 -6.69 -11.95 -47.70
C MET A 273 -7.13 -10.55 -47.21
N ASP A 274 -6.98 -9.59 -48.12
CA ASP A 274 -7.45 -8.20 -48.10
C ASP A 274 -8.91 -8.15 -48.60
N VAL A 275 -9.62 -7.04 -48.33
CA VAL A 275 -10.55 -6.30 -49.21
C VAL A 275 -11.52 -5.44 -48.36
N SER A 276 -11.14 -4.17 -48.26
CA SER A 276 -11.91 -2.95 -48.60
C SER A 276 -13.20 -2.49 -47.88
N LEU A 277 -13.09 -1.23 -47.45
CA LEU A 277 -13.92 -0.05 -47.75
C LEU A 277 -15.22 0.21 -46.96
N SER A 278 -15.15 1.37 -46.27
CA SER A 278 -16.19 2.22 -45.69
C SER A 278 -17.31 2.62 -46.67
N PRO A 279 -18.41 3.25 -46.18
CA PRO A 279 -18.40 4.71 -46.11
C PRO A 279 -19.10 5.34 -44.88
N SER A 280 -18.76 6.61 -44.68
CA SER A 280 -19.22 7.57 -43.68
C SER A 280 -20.73 7.89 -43.71
N VAL A 281 -21.32 8.18 -42.54
CA VAL A 281 -22.56 8.98 -42.42
C VAL A 281 -22.44 9.99 -41.27
N THR A 282 -22.27 11.25 -41.69
CA THR A 282 -22.97 12.48 -41.29
C THR A 282 -23.23 12.84 -39.82
N GLN A 283 -22.68 14.00 -39.46
CA GLN A 283 -23.01 14.87 -38.33
C GLN A 283 -24.52 15.01 -38.05
N ARG A 284 -24.87 15.06 -36.76
CA ARG A 284 -26.01 15.88 -36.31
C ARG A 284 -25.62 16.73 -35.09
N SER A 285 -25.58 18.02 -35.35
CA SER A 285 -25.47 19.10 -34.38
C SER A 285 -26.75 19.20 -33.55
N VAL A 286 -26.63 19.38 -32.24
CA VAL A 286 -27.67 19.96 -31.39
C VAL A 286 -27.02 21.08 -30.59
N VAL A 287 -27.47 22.30 -30.86
CA VAL A 287 -27.10 23.55 -30.18
C VAL A 287 -28.29 24.01 -29.34
N THR A 288 -27.97 24.77 -28.30
CA THR A 288 -28.81 25.59 -27.40
C THR A 288 -29.37 24.85 -26.19
N SER A 289 -29.27 25.36 -24.96
CA SER A 289 -29.26 26.77 -24.53
C SER A 289 -28.50 26.95 -23.21
N GLY A 290 -27.82 28.09 -23.10
CA GLY A 290 -27.06 28.49 -21.93
C GLY A 290 -27.91 29.17 -20.85
N ILE A 291 -27.41 29.11 -19.62
CA ILE A 291 -27.75 30.03 -18.54
C ILE A 291 -26.43 30.44 -17.92
N GLU A 292 -26.04 31.69 -18.16
CA GLU A 292 -24.89 32.36 -17.55
C GLU A 292 -25.45 33.42 -16.59
N ALA A 293 -24.97 33.42 -15.34
CA ALA A 293 -25.17 34.53 -14.40
C ALA A 293 -23.93 34.68 -13.52
N THR A 294 -23.03 35.52 -14.02
CA THR A 294 -22.16 36.55 -13.39
C THR A 294 -21.74 36.46 -11.91
N PRO A 295 -20.48 36.84 -11.61
CA PRO A 295 -19.94 36.95 -10.25
C PRO A 295 -20.27 38.29 -9.58
N VAL A 296 -20.47 38.28 -8.26
CA VAL A 296 -20.63 39.49 -7.43
C VAL A 296 -19.27 39.90 -6.86
N SER A 297 -18.86 41.15 -7.10
CA SER A 297 -17.76 41.82 -6.41
C SER A 297 -18.06 43.32 -6.24
N MET A 298 -17.51 43.87 -5.14
CA MET A 298 -17.46 45.28 -4.70
C MET A 298 -18.74 45.82 -4.02
N ALA A 299 -18.72 46.72 -3.03
CA ALA A 299 -17.66 47.62 -2.58
C ALA A 299 -17.88 48.02 -1.11
N ALA A 300 -16.78 48.42 -0.46
CA ALA A 300 -16.78 49.21 0.77
C ALA A 300 -17.40 50.59 0.52
N THR A 301 -18.26 51.04 1.44
CA THR A 301 -18.79 52.42 1.46
C THR A 301 -18.23 53.16 2.68
N THR A 302 -17.36 54.13 2.40
CA THR A 302 -17.03 55.25 3.28
C THR A 302 -18.11 56.33 3.15
N ALA A 303 -18.69 56.78 4.27
CA ALA A 303 -19.35 58.08 4.38
C ALA A 303 -19.14 58.61 5.81
N GLY A 304 -18.60 59.82 5.90
CA GLY A 304 -18.34 60.51 7.15
C GLY A 304 -19.41 61.54 7.52
N SER A 305 -19.18 62.09 8.72
CA SER A 305 -19.72 63.32 9.29
C SER A 305 -21.08 63.22 10.01
N VAL A 306 -21.09 63.47 11.32
CA VAL A 306 -21.44 64.77 11.93
C VAL A 306 -21.48 64.62 13.47
N VAL A 307 -20.85 65.58 14.15
CA VAL A 307 -20.83 65.83 15.61
C VAL A 307 -22.19 66.38 16.08
N PRO A 308 -22.60 66.14 17.34
CA PRO A 308 -22.91 67.31 18.17
C PRO A 308 -22.33 67.22 19.58
N ALA A 309 -22.05 68.41 20.12
CA ALA A 309 -21.69 68.67 21.49
C ALA A 309 -22.87 68.45 22.45
N GLN A 310 -22.60 67.84 23.60
CA GLN A 310 -22.79 68.39 24.95
C GLN A 310 -22.07 67.51 25.97
#